data_AF-A0A6N9T9C4-F1
#
_entry.id   AF-A0A6N9T9C4-F1
#
_cell.length_a   1.000
_cell.length_b   1.000
_cell.length_c   1.000
_cell.angle_alpha   90.00
_cell.angle_beta   90.00
_cell.angle_gamma   90.00
#
_symmetry.space_group_name_H-M   'P 1'
#
loop_
_entity.id
_entity.type
_entity.pdbx_description
1 polymer ?
#
loop_
_entity_poly.entity_id
_entity_poly.type
_entity_poly.pdbx_seq_one_letter_code
_entity_poly.pdbx_strand_id
1 'polypeptide(L)'
;MFAVEVYAAVRRYVHLEGNSQRDAARVFGLSRETISKMCRFSIPPGYTRTKPVGKPKLGTLLPVIDTILEADRTAPVKQRHTAKRIFERLRDEHGYGGGLTVVKDYVRIARGRQRETFVPLAHPPGHAQADFGEAIGVIGGVR
;
A
#
# COMPACT_ATOMS: atom_id res chain seq x y z
N MET A 1 -24.91 -10.54 0.54
CA MET A 1 -23.69 -11.29 0.15
C MET A 1 -24.00 -12.77 0.36
N PHE A 2 -23.84 -13.63 -0.64
CA PHE A 2 -24.11 -15.06 -0.47
C PHE A 2 -23.02 -15.71 0.39
N ALA A 3 -23.38 -16.70 1.20
CA ALA A 3 -22.41 -17.48 1.96
C ALA A 3 -21.51 -18.30 1.01
N VAL A 4 -20.29 -18.61 1.47
CA VAL A 4 -19.32 -19.44 0.73
C VAL A 4 -19.91 -20.82 0.41
N GLU A 5 -20.76 -21.34 1.29
CA GLU A 5 -21.47 -22.61 1.11
C GLU A 5 -22.37 -22.63 -0.13
N VAL A 6 -23.05 -21.52 -0.44
CA VAL A 6 -23.90 -21.39 -1.62
C VAL A 6 -23.06 -21.40 -2.90
N TYR A 7 -21.91 -20.72 -2.88
CA TYR A 7 -20.94 -20.75 -3.98
C TYR A 7 -20.42 -22.17 -4.21
N ALA A 8 -20.06 -22.88 -3.14
CA ALA A 8 -19.57 -24.26 -3.23
C ALA A 8 -20.64 -25.21 -3.79
N ALA A 9 -21.90 -25.08 -3.35
CA ALA A 9 -23.00 -25.90 -3.82
C ALA A 9 -23.28 -25.69 -5.33
N VAL A 10 -23.37 -24.43 -5.77
CA VAL A 10 -23.59 -24.11 -7.19
C VAL A 10 -22.44 -24.58 -8.06
N ARG A 11 -21.18 -24.39 -7.62
CA ARG A 11 -20.00 -24.82 -8.38
C ARG A 11 -19.89 -26.34 -8.47
N ARG A 12 -20.25 -27.07 -7.41
CA ARG A 12 -20.31 -28.54 -7.45
C ARG A 12 -21.37 -29.00 -8.46
N TYR A 13 -22.57 -28.46 -8.37
CA TYR A 13 -23.67 -28.80 -9.26
C TYR A 13 -23.33 -28.57 -10.75
N VAL A 14 -22.59 -27.50 -11.06
CA VAL A 14 -22.22 -27.17 -12.46
C VAL A 14 -20.93 -27.86 -12.91
N HIS A 15 -19.85 -27.82 -12.13
CA HIS A 15 -18.54 -28.29 -12.56
C HIS A 15 -18.25 -29.76 -12.26
N LEU A 16 -18.79 -30.29 -11.16
CA LEU A 16 -18.56 -31.69 -10.75
C LEU A 16 -19.68 -32.60 -11.26
N GLU A 17 -20.93 -32.16 -11.18
CA GLU A 17 -22.09 -32.97 -11.59
C GLU A 17 -22.48 -32.76 -13.07
N GLY A 18 -21.83 -31.80 -13.77
CA GLY A 18 -21.99 -31.59 -15.21
C GLY A 18 -23.30 -30.91 -15.63
N ASN A 19 -24.10 -30.41 -14.69
CA ASN A 19 -25.37 -29.75 -15.00
C ASN A 19 -25.16 -28.36 -15.62
N SER A 20 -26.11 -27.92 -16.43
CA SER A 20 -26.03 -26.60 -17.06
C SER A 20 -26.27 -25.48 -16.03
N GLN A 21 -25.64 -24.32 -16.26
CA GLN A 21 -25.92 -23.12 -15.47
C GLN A 21 -27.41 -22.68 -15.54
N ARG A 22 -28.12 -23.04 -16.63
CA ARG A 22 -29.56 -22.79 -16.77
C ARG A 22 -30.37 -23.65 -15.80
N ASP A 23 -29.97 -24.90 -15.61
CA ASP A 23 -30.63 -25.80 -14.67
C ASP A 23 -30.30 -25.40 -13.23
N ALA A 24 -29.06 -25.01 -12.96
CA ALA A 24 -28.67 -24.45 -11.67
C ALA A 24 -29.51 -23.21 -11.28
N ALA A 25 -29.80 -22.31 -12.22
CA ALA A 25 -30.66 -21.16 -11.95
C ALA A 25 -32.07 -21.55 -11.50
N ARG A 26 -32.64 -22.64 -12.04
CA ARG A 26 -33.94 -23.17 -11.63
C ARG A 26 -33.87 -23.88 -10.28
N VAL A 27 -32.87 -24.74 -10.07
CA VAL A 27 -32.69 -25.54 -8.84
C VAL A 27 -32.39 -24.66 -7.63
N PHE A 28 -31.49 -23.70 -7.77
CA PHE A 28 -31.10 -22.81 -6.66
C PHE A 28 -31.97 -21.56 -6.54
N GLY A 29 -32.90 -21.32 -7.47
CA GLY A 29 -33.76 -20.12 -7.47
C GLY A 29 -33.00 -18.80 -7.62
N LEU A 30 -31.81 -18.84 -8.23
CA LEU A 30 -30.93 -17.67 -8.39
C LEU A 30 -30.97 -17.16 -9.83
N SER A 31 -30.73 -15.85 -9.99
CA SER A 31 -30.62 -15.27 -11.33
C SER A 31 -29.46 -15.92 -12.11
N ARG A 32 -29.61 -16.05 -13.44
CA ARG A 32 -28.56 -16.60 -14.31
C ARG A 32 -27.23 -15.86 -14.16
N GLU A 33 -27.30 -14.54 -13.95
CA GLU A 33 -26.11 -13.71 -13.69
C GLU A 33 -25.43 -14.08 -12.37
N THR A 34 -26.20 -14.36 -11.32
CA THR A 34 -25.66 -14.82 -10.03
C THR A 34 -25.00 -16.18 -10.17
N ILE A 35 -25.62 -17.13 -10.88
CA ILE A 35 -25.03 -18.45 -11.15
C ILE A 35 -23.73 -18.32 -11.96
N SER A 36 -23.73 -17.50 -13.02
CA SER A 36 -22.54 -17.23 -13.84
C SER A 36 -21.41 -16.63 -12.99
N LYS A 37 -21.74 -15.67 -12.12
CA LYS A 37 -20.80 -15.09 -11.15
C LYS A 37 -20.26 -16.14 -10.17
N MET A 38 -21.11 -17.01 -9.63
CA MET A 38 -20.71 -18.10 -8.73
C MET A 38 -19.84 -19.15 -9.42
N CYS A 39 -20.04 -19.42 -10.71
CA CYS A 39 -19.16 -20.30 -11.47
C CYS A 39 -17.80 -19.64 -11.73
N ARG A 40 -17.77 -18.32 -11.96
CA ARG A 40 -16.56 -17.55 -12.25
C ARG A 40 -15.65 -17.35 -11.04
N PHE A 41 -16.22 -17.15 -9.84
CA PHE A 41 -15.46 -16.89 -8.62
C PHE A 41 -15.66 -18.04 -7.62
N SER A 42 -14.59 -18.59 -7.05
CA SER A 42 -14.67 -19.68 -6.06
C SER A 42 -15.24 -19.23 -4.71
N ILE A 43 -15.12 -17.94 -4.40
CA ILE A 43 -15.58 -17.30 -3.17
C ILE A 43 -16.34 -16.04 -3.59
N PRO A 44 -17.41 -15.62 -2.87
CA PRO A 44 -18.06 -14.35 -3.12
C PRO A 44 -17.03 -13.22 -3.24
N PRO A 45 -16.93 -12.54 -4.39
CA PRO A 45 -15.97 -11.46 -4.53
C PRO A 45 -16.35 -10.36 -3.53
N GLY A 46 -15.43 -10.09 -2.60
CA GLY A 46 -15.60 -9.05 -1.60
C GLY A 46 -15.67 -7.67 -2.24
N TYR A 47 -16.10 -6.69 -1.45
CA TYR A 47 -16.05 -5.29 -1.88
C TYR A 47 -14.60 -4.93 -2.27
N THR A 48 -14.40 -4.68 -3.56
CA THR A 48 -13.11 -4.31 -4.11
C THR A 48 -13.25 -2.90 -4.66
N ARG A 49 -12.51 -1.94 -4.09
CA ARG A 49 -12.48 -0.57 -4.62
C ARG A 49 -11.70 -0.56 -5.93
N THR A 50 -12.34 -0.15 -7.02
CA THR A 50 -11.71 0.01 -8.33
C THR A 50 -10.79 1.22 -8.42
N LYS A 51 -10.98 2.23 -7.56
CA LYS A 51 -10.14 3.42 -7.51
C LYS A 51 -9.54 3.60 -6.11
N PRO A 52 -8.28 4.04 -6.00
CA PRO A 52 -7.72 4.45 -4.72
C PRO A 52 -8.57 5.58 -4.13
N VAL A 53 -8.64 5.66 -2.81
CA VAL A 53 -9.34 6.76 -2.13
C VAL A 53 -8.70 8.06 -2.59
N GLY A 54 -9.47 8.89 -3.30
CA GLY A 54 -9.05 10.23 -3.66
C GLY A 54 -8.69 10.99 -2.39
N LYS A 55 -7.54 11.67 -2.39
CA LYS A 55 -7.13 12.57 -1.31
C LYS A 55 -7.35 14.02 -1.75
N PRO A 56 -8.60 14.50 -1.96
CA PRO A 56 -8.86 15.79 -2.63
C PRO A 56 -8.22 16.98 -1.90
N LYS A 57 -8.17 16.94 -0.57
CA LYS A 57 -7.56 18.01 0.25
C LYS A 57 -6.04 17.93 0.35
N LEU A 58 -5.46 16.72 0.29
CA LEU A 58 -4.00 16.54 0.42
C LEU A 58 -3.31 16.60 -0.95
N GLY A 59 -4.02 16.24 -2.03
CA GLY A 59 -3.47 16.06 -3.37
C GLY A 59 -2.69 17.27 -3.88
N THR A 60 -3.23 18.48 -3.67
CA THR A 60 -2.59 19.75 -4.06
C THR A 60 -1.34 20.06 -3.25
N LEU A 61 -1.20 19.50 -2.04
CA LEU A 61 -0.10 19.75 -1.11
C LEU A 61 0.93 18.62 -1.08
N LEU A 62 0.76 17.55 -1.88
CA LEU A 62 1.75 16.47 -1.98
C LEU A 62 3.14 16.99 -2.37
N PRO A 63 3.30 17.90 -3.36
CA PRO A 63 4.62 18.43 -3.72
C PRO A 63 5.32 19.15 -2.57
N VAL A 64 4.56 19.84 -1.71
CA VAL A 64 5.09 20.52 -0.52
C VAL A 64 5.65 19.49 0.47
N ILE A 65 4.91 18.41 0.72
CA ILE A 65 5.36 17.33 1.60
C ILE A 65 6.62 16.68 1.05
N ASP A 66 6.67 16.40 -0.25
CA ASP A 66 7.83 15.79 -0.89
C ASP A 66 9.07 16.69 -0.78
N THR A 67 8.89 18.01 -0.94
CA THR A 67 9.97 18.99 -0.76
C THR A 67 10.51 18.99 0.67
N ILE A 68 9.62 18.96 1.67
CA ILE A 68 10.02 18.89 3.09
C ILE A 68 10.76 17.58 3.38
N LEU A 69 10.28 16.46 2.85
CA LEU A 69 10.91 15.16 3.04
C LEU A 69 12.28 15.04 2.35
N GLU A 70 12.46 15.70 1.20
CA GLU A 70 13.75 15.77 0.51
C GLU A 70 14.75 16.59 1.33
N ALA A 71 14.35 17.75 1.85
CA ALA A 71 15.20 18.56 2.74
C ALA A 71 15.54 17.83 4.05
N ASP A 72 14.60 17.05 4.61
CA ASP A 72 14.84 16.22 5.79
C ASP A 72 15.92 15.15 5.57
N ARG A 73 16.20 14.74 4.33
CA ARG A 73 17.16 13.67 4.03
C ARG A 73 18.57 14.04 4.46
N THR A 74 19.00 15.23 4.09
CA THR A 74 20.34 15.76 4.38
C THR A 74 20.43 16.40 5.77
N ALA A 75 19.28 16.66 6.40
CA ALA A 75 19.24 17.22 7.74
C ALA A 75 19.68 16.21 8.83
N PRO A 76 20.32 16.68 9.92
CA PRO A 76 20.60 15.89 11.11
C PRO A 76 19.32 15.24 11.66
N VAL A 77 19.43 14.03 12.23
CA VAL A 77 18.28 13.23 12.68
C VAL A 77 17.33 14.01 13.61
N LYS A 78 17.89 14.85 14.50
CA LYS A 78 17.10 15.67 15.45
C LYS A 78 16.34 16.84 14.79
N GLN A 79 16.71 17.22 13.57
CA GLN A 79 16.13 18.33 12.81
C GLN A 79 15.15 17.85 11.73
N ARG A 80 15.03 16.54 11.52
CA ARG A 80 14.06 15.97 10.58
C ARG A 80 12.64 16.16 11.11
N HIS A 81 11.73 16.53 10.22
CA HIS A 81 10.34 16.77 10.61
C HIS A 81 9.66 15.46 10.99
N THR A 82 8.83 15.49 12.03
CA THR A 82 7.88 14.40 12.29
C THR A 82 6.66 14.57 11.39
N ALA A 83 5.88 13.51 11.16
CA ALA A 83 4.62 13.64 10.41
C ALA A 83 3.65 14.66 11.04
N LYS A 84 3.69 14.81 12.37
CA LYS A 84 2.96 15.85 13.10
C LYS A 84 3.46 17.25 12.73
N ARG A 85 4.78 17.46 12.71
CA ARG A 85 5.37 18.75 12.33
C ARG A 85 5.07 19.12 10.88
N ILE A 86 5.15 18.16 9.97
CA ILE A 86 4.75 18.36 8.56
C ILE A 86 3.28 18.79 8.49
N PHE A 87 2.38 18.13 9.23
CA PHE A 87 0.97 18.51 9.29
C PHE A 87 0.76 19.94 9.82
N GLU A 88 1.43 20.32 10.90
CA GLU A 88 1.37 21.68 11.45
C GLU A 88 1.80 22.71 10.41
N ARG A 89 2.93 22.48 9.73
CA ARG A 89 3.40 23.36 8.64
C ARG A 89 2.42 23.44 7.48
N LEU A 90 1.83 22.32 7.05
CA LEU A 90 0.80 22.32 6.01
C LEU A 90 -0.43 23.14 6.41
N ARG A 91 -0.83 23.08 7.69
CA ARG A 91 -1.97 23.83 8.20
C ARG A 91 -1.65 25.33 8.28
N ASP A 92 -0.50 25.67 8.84
CA ASP A 92 -0.12 27.04 9.20
C ASP A 92 0.41 27.82 7.98
N GLU A 93 1.18 27.18 7.09
CA GLU A 93 1.80 27.81 5.90
C GLU A 93 0.91 27.69 4.64
N HIS A 94 0.11 26.62 4.53
CA HIS A 94 -0.64 26.30 3.30
C HIS A 94 -2.15 26.12 3.49
N GLY A 95 -2.69 26.42 4.68
CA GLY A 95 -4.13 26.38 4.95
C GLY A 95 -4.75 24.98 4.87
N TYR A 96 -3.98 23.92 5.14
CA TYR A 96 -4.47 22.54 5.05
C TYR A 96 -5.61 22.26 6.04
N GLY A 97 -6.82 22.09 5.52
CA GLY A 97 -8.04 21.76 6.28
C GLY A 97 -8.38 20.26 6.34
N GLY A 98 -7.39 19.38 6.19
CA GLY A 98 -7.56 17.92 6.28
C GLY A 98 -7.04 17.34 7.61
N GLY A 99 -7.23 16.04 7.80
CA GLY A 99 -6.80 15.36 9.03
C GLY A 99 -5.32 14.95 9.04
N LEU A 100 -4.73 14.90 10.24
CA LEU A 100 -3.37 14.40 10.47
C LEU A 100 -3.16 12.97 9.96
N THR A 101 -4.16 12.08 10.10
CA THR A 101 -4.06 10.68 9.68
C THR A 101 -3.70 10.56 8.20
N VAL A 102 -4.29 11.39 7.34
CA VAL A 102 -4.04 11.35 5.89
C VAL A 102 -2.60 11.77 5.57
N VAL A 103 -2.08 12.77 6.29
CA VAL A 103 -0.67 13.21 6.18
C VAL A 103 0.26 12.11 6.67
N LYS A 104 -0.03 11.54 7.85
CA LYS A 104 0.77 10.46 8.45
C LYS A 104 0.86 9.24 7.55
N ASP A 105 -0.26 8.82 6.96
CA ASP A 105 -0.30 7.72 6.01
C ASP A 105 0.52 8.00 4.76
N TYR A 106 0.45 9.22 4.23
CA TYR A 106 1.24 9.60 3.07
C TYR A 106 2.74 9.65 3.40
N VAL A 107 3.15 10.32 4.48
CA VAL A 107 4.55 10.43 4.92
C VAL A 107 5.16 9.05 5.17
N ARG A 108 4.39 8.11 5.76
CA ARG A 108 4.83 6.72 5.95
C ARG A 108 5.16 6.04 4.63
N ILE A 109 4.27 6.14 3.64
CA ILE A 109 4.46 5.54 2.31
C ILE A 109 5.63 6.21 1.59
N ALA A 110 5.71 7.55 1.60
CA ALA A 110 6.76 8.32 0.94
C ALA A 110 8.15 7.95 1.49
N ARG A 111 8.31 7.86 2.81
CA ARG A 111 9.58 7.43 3.44
C ARG A 111 9.96 5.99 3.10
N GLY A 112 8.96 5.11 2.94
CA GLY A 112 9.19 3.72 2.56
C GLY A 112 9.69 3.56 1.13
N ARG A 113 9.17 4.36 0.19
CA ARG A 113 9.60 4.38 -1.22
C ARG A 113 11.03 4.89 -1.41
N GLN A 114 11.53 5.68 -0.46
CA GLN A 114 12.83 6.33 -0.54
C GLN A 114 13.95 5.58 0.20
N ARG A 115 13.66 4.43 0.83
CA ARG A 115 14.73 3.59 1.38
C ARG A 115 15.36 2.78 0.26
N GLU A 116 16.68 2.94 0.08
CA GLU A 116 17.46 1.98 -0.68
C GLU A 116 17.21 0.58 -0.11
N THR A 117 16.80 -0.33 -0.98
CA THR A 117 16.56 -1.72 -0.59
C THR A 117 17.88 -2.46 -0.75
N PHE A 118 18.50 -2.84 0.37
CA PHE A 118 19.70 -3.66 0.33
C PHE A 118 19.31 -5.12 0.11
N VAL A 119 19.82 -5.72 -0.97
CA VAL A 119 19.71 -7.17 -1.19
C VAL A 119 20.89 -7.80 -0.46
N PRO A 120 20.67 -8.65 0.57
CA PRO A 120 21.78 -9.29 1.26
C PRO A 120 22.57 -10.17 0.29
N LEU A 121 23.88 -9.96 0.25
CA LEU A 121 24.79 -10.80 -0.52
C LEU A 121 24.93 -12.16 0.17
N ALA A 122 24.72 -13.23 -0.59
CA ALA A 122 24.94 -14.59 -0.12
C ALA A 122 26.36 -15.03 -0.50
N HIS A 123 27.18 -15.38 0.49
CA HIS A 123 28.54 -15.85 0.28
C HIS A 123 28.67 -17.33 0.68
N PRO A 124 29.27 -18.18 -0.16
CA PRO A 124 29.65 -19.54 0.23
C PRO A 124 30.65 -19.55 1.40
N PRO A 125 30.74 -20.65 2.16
CA PRO A 125 31.75 -20.81 3.21
C PRO A 125 33.17 -20.60 2.65
N GLY A 126 34.00 -19.84 3.38
CA GLY A 126 35.40 -19.55 3.00
C GLY A 126 35.61 -18.25 2.22
N HIS A 127 34.55 -17.50 1.91
CA HIS A 127 34.64 -16.17 1.30
C HIS A 127 34.41 -15.07 2.35
N ALA A 128 35.15 -13.97 2.22
CA ALA A 128 34.94 -12.75 3.00
C ALA A 128 34.97 -11.53 2.05
N GLN A 129 34.12 -10.55 2.31
CA GLN A 129 34.12 -9.27 1.61
C GLN A 129 34.64 -8.18 2.56
N ALA A 130 35.52 -7.33 2.03
CA ALA A 130 35.96 -6.12 2.69
C ALA A 130 35.47 -4.93 1.86
N ASP A 131 34.71 -4.04 2.50
CA ASP A 131 34.29 -2.78 1.89
C ASP A 131 35.22 -1.66 2.38
N PHE A 132 35.62 -0.80 1.46
CA PHE A 132 36.41 0.40 1.77
C PHE A 132 35.48 1.61 1.70
N GLY A 133 35.53 2.45 2.73
CA GLY A 133 34.73 3.67 2.81
C GLY A 133 35.58 4.83 3.32
N GLU A 134 35.34 6.01 2.77
CA GLU A 134 35.91 7.25 3.27
C GLU A 134 34.92 7.94 4.21
N ALA A 135 35.42 8.51 5.30
CA ALA A 135 34.64 9.32 6.21
C ALA A 135 35.37 10.65 6.44
N ILE A 136 34.59 11.73 6.51
CA ILE A 136 35.12 13.05 6.87
C ILE A 136 35.08 13.17 8.39
N GLY A 137 36.23 13.41 9.00
CA GLY A 137 36.36 13.61 10.45
C GLY A 137 36.65 15.07 10.77
N VAL A 138 35.91 15.64 11.72
CA VAL A 138 36.20 16.98 12.25
C VAL A 138 37.07 16.85 13.49
N ILE A 139 38.31 17.35 13.43
CA ILE A 139 39.25 17.34 14.56
C ILE A 139 39.55 18.79 14.94
N GLY A 140 39.29 19.16 16.20
CA GLY A 140 39.53 20.52 16.68
C GLY A 140 38.69 21.61 15.99
N GLY A 141 37.53 21.25 15.43
CA GLY A 141 36.64 22.20 14.73
C GLY A 141 37.00 22.44 13.26
N VAL A 142 38.03 21.79 12.74
CA VAL A 142 38.40 21.81 11.32
C VAL A 142 37.98 20.49 10.68
N ARG A 143 37.34 20.59 9.51
CA ARG A 143 36.75 19.47 8.75
C ARG A 143 37.74 18.87 7.78
#